data_AF-A0ABD6RKY4-F1
#
_entry.id   AF-A0ABD6RKY4-F1
#
_cell.length_a   1.000
_cell.length_b   1.000
_cell.length_c   1.000
_cell.angle_alpha   90.00
_cell.angle_beta   90.00
_cell.angle_gamma   90.00
#
_symmetry.space_group_name_H-M   'P 1'
#
loop_
_entity.id
_entity.type
_entity.pdbx_description
1 polymer ?
#
loop_
_entity_poly.entity_id
_entity_poly.type
_entity_poly.pdbx_seq_one_letter_code
_entity_poly.pdbx_strand_id
1 'polypeptide(L)'
;HNPKYHKDSNEVPVTPPTPDEPEIKKDVNGKESETLDKRDQVFTYNVKTSVAQDATAFSVTDKIEDVLEFAGKSSATLNGQALDASQIKVEGQTITLTLTEDQVKANGGQAVELTFDAKIKAGANLSAYVKEDGRTQIPNKASYDASFPHKPGFTKDSNEVPVTPPTPEEPEIKKDVNGKESETLDKRDQVFTYNVKTSV
;
A
#
# COMPACT_ATOMS: atom_id res chain seq x y z
N HIS A 1 -45.09 -40.08 52.46
CA HIS A 1 -44.08 -39.12 52.01
C HIS A 1 -42.95 -39.90 51.34
N ASN A 2 -42.79 -39.82 50.02
CA ASN A 2 -41.61 -40.37 49.35
C ASN A 2 -40.90 -39.20 48.65
N PRO A 3 -39.67 -38.84 49.03
CA PRO A 3 -39.05 -37.61 48.56
C PRO A 3 -38.67 -37.79 47.08
N LYS A 4 -38.99 -36.77 46.28
CA LYS A 4 -38.50 -36.63 44.91
C LYS A 4 -36.97 -36.54 44.97
N TYR A 5 -36.27 -37.60 44.60
CA TYR A 5 -34.84 -37.52 44.33
C TYR A 5 -34.66 -37.00 42.91
N HIS A 6 -34.38 -35.71 42.79
CA HIS A 6 -33.76 -35.15 41.60
C HIS A 6 -32.26 -35.06 41.88
N LYS A 7 -31.44 -35.62 40.98
CA LYS A 7 -29.99 -35.45 40.97
C LYS A 7 -29.64 -34.81 39.64
N ASP A 8 -29.11 -33.61 39.69
CA ASP A 8 -28.56 -32.95 38.51
C ASP A 8 -27.16 -33.50 38.24
N SER A 9 -26.83 -33.64 36.96
CA SER A 9 -25.50 -34.03 36.52
C SER A 9 -24.50 -32.89 36.78
N ASN A 10 -23.22 -33.23 36.86
CA ASN A 10 -22.15 -32.23 36.90
C ASN A 10 -22.05 -31.49 35.55
N GLU A 11 -21.83 -30.18 35.61
CA GLU A 11 -21.50 -29.41 34.41
C GLU A 11 -20.11 -29.81 33.90
N VAL A 12 -20.00 -30.03 32.59
CA VAL A 12 -18.74 -30.31 31.90
C VAL A 12 -18.49 -29.14 30.94
N PRO A 13 -17.55 -28.23 31.25
CA PRO A 13 -17.23 -27.12 30.36
C PRO A 13 -16.36 -27.61 29.19
N VAL A 14 -16.60 -27.02 28.01
CA VAL A 14 -15.71 -27.13 26.85
C VAL A 14 -15.00 -25.80 26.63
N THR A 15 -13.72 -25.85 26.31
CA THR A 15 -12.95 -24.69 25.87
C THR A 15 -12.65 -24.84 24.38
N PRO A 16 -13.22 -24.01 23.50
CA PRO A 16 -12.87 -24.01 22.09
C PRO A 16 -11.37 -23.70 21.89
N PRO A 17 -10.73 -24.23 20.85
CA PRO A 17 -9.38 -23.80 20.49
C PRO A 17 -9.36 -22.31 20.14
N THR A 18 -8.28 -21.61 20.46
CA THR A 18 -8.07 -20.23 20.01
C THR A 18 -7.82 -20.25 18.51
N PRO A 19 -8.58 -19.51 17.68
CA PRO A 19 -8.31 -19.44 16.25
C PRO A 19 -6.91 -18.90 15.96
N ASP A 20 -6.22 -19.50 14.99
CA ASP A 20 -4.94 -18.98 14.50
C ASP A 20 -5.16 -17.61 13.84
N GLU A 21 -4.28 -16.65 14.13
CA GLU A 21 -4.32 -15.30 13.56
C GLU A 21 -3.40 -15.23 12.31
N PRO A 22 -3.96 -15.21 11.07
CA PRO A 22 -3.17 -15.19 9.84
C PRO A 22 -2.10 -14.10 9.81
N GLU A 23 -0.95 -14.38 9.19
CA GLU A 23 -0.02 -13.33 8.79
C GLU A 23 -0.59 -12.57 7.58
N ILE A 24 -0.21 -11.30 7.47
CA ILE A 24 -0.45 -10.49 6.27
C ILE A 24 0.89 -9.92 5.82
N LYS A 25 1.20 -10.13 4.54
CA LYS A 25 2.44 -9.69 3.91
C LYS A 25 2.12 -8.84 2.71
N LYS A 26 2.96 -7.86 2.48
CA LYS A 26 2.85 -6.94 1.36
C LYS A 26 4.17 -6.89 0.61
N ASP A 27 4.07 -6.79 -0.71
CA ASP A 27 5.18 -6.54 -1.61
C ASP A 27 4.81 -5.49 -2.65
N VAL A 28 5.82 -4.90 -3.28
CA VAL A 28 5.69 -4.04 -4.46
C VAL A 28 6.50 -4.66 -5.59
N ASN A 29 5.84 -4.96 -6.70
CA ASN A 29 6.42 -5.70 -7.83
C ASN A 29 7.13 -7.01 -7.41
N GLY A 30 6.65 -7.70 -6.37
CA GLY A 30 7.28 -8.91 -5.85
C GLY A 30 8.50 -8.66 -4.95
N LYS A 31 8.76 -7.41 -4.54
CA LYS A 31 9.91 -7.01 -3.71
C LYS A 31 9.45 -6.32 -2.42
N GLU A 32 10.32 -6.29 -1.42
CA GLU A 32 10.08 -5.55 -0.16
C GLU A 32 10.15 -4.03 -0.34
N SER A 33 10.79 -3.56 -1.41
CA SER A 33 10.81 -2.16 -1.83
C SER A 33 11.07 -2.06 -3.34
N GLU A 34 10.70 -0.94 -3.96
CA GLU A 34 10.94 -0.70 -5.39
C GLU A 34 11.62 0.66 -5.60
N THR A 35 12.58 0.70 -6.53
CA THR A 35 13.13 1.96 -7.07
C THR A 35 12.59 2.14 -8.48
N LEU A 36 11.94 3.26 -8.72
CA LEU A 36 11.30 3.56 -10.00
C LEU A 36 12.33 4.15 -10.97
N ASP A 37 12.27 3.74 -12.24
CA ASP A 37 13.06 4.31 -13.32
C ASP A 37 12.53 5.69 -13.73
N LYS A 38 11.21 5.86 -13.64
CA LYS A 38 10.51 7.11 -13.96
C LYS A 38 9.54 7.47 -12.86
N ARG A 39 9.34 8.78 -12.65
CA ARG A 39 8.44 9.28 -11.61
C ARG A 39 6.99 8.81 -11.82
N ASP A 40 6.53 8.74 -13.07
CA ASP A 40 5.18 8.34 -13.44
C ASP A 40 5.04 6.83 -13.69
N GLN A 41 6.08 6.05 -13.40
CA GLN A 41 6.05 4.59 -13.54
C GLN A 41 4.93 4.00 -12.68
N VAL A 42 4.11 3.18 -13.31
CA VAL A 42 3.11 2.35 -12.63
C VAL A 42 3.83 1.18 -11.97
N PHE A 43 3.48 0.91 -10.72
CA PHE A 43 3.94 -0.22 -9.94
C PHE A 43 2.74 -0.93 -9.30
N THR A 44 2.94 -2.20 -8.95
CA THR A 44 1.87 -3.08 -8.47
C THR A 44 2.12 -3.44 -7.01
N TYR A 45 1.17 -3.18 -6.12
CA TYR A 45 1.19 -3.73 -4.78
C TYR A 45 0.49 -5.08 -4.75
N ASN A 46 1.05 -6.04 -4.01
CA ASN A 46 0.42 -7.31 -3.72
C ASN A 46 0.30 -7.49 -2.21
N VAL A 47 -0.89 -7.80 -1.75
CA VAL A 47 -1.21 -8.09 -0.35
C VAL A 47 -1.63 -9.54 -0.25
N LYS A 48 -0.95 -10.30 0.60
CA LYS A 48 -1.14 -11.75 0.76
C LYS A 48 -1.45 -12.07 2.22
N THR A 49 -2.52 -12.81 2.43
CA THR A 49 -2.92 -13.31 3.76
C THR A 49 -3.71 -14.61 3.60
N SER A 50 -4.31 -15.10 4.66
CA SER A 50 -5.30 -16.17 4.61
C SER A 50 -6.54 -15.79 5.40
N VAL A 51 -7.69 -16.38 5.05
CA VAL A 51 -8.92 -16.19 5.82
C VAL A 51 -8.70 -16.76 7.22
N ALA A 52 -8.93 -15.96 8.26
CA ALA A 52 -8.83 -16.44 9.62
C ALA A 52 -9.85 -17.56 9.89
N GLN A 53 -9.43 -18.62 10.58
CA GLN A 53 -10.33 -19.72 10.92
C GLN A 53 -11.45 -19.21 11.84
N ASP A 54 -12.67 -19.73 11.64
CA ASP A 54 -13.86 -19.36 12.41
C ASP A 54 -14.28 -17.88 12.34
N ALA A 55 -13.71 -17.11 11.42
CA ALA A 55 -14.18 -15.75 11.15
C ALA A 55 -15.60 -15.77 10.56
N THR A 56 -16.39 -14.76 10.90
CA THR A 56 -17.73 -14.52 10.33
C THR A 56 -17.73 -13.40 9.30
N ALA A 57 -16.72 -12.53 9.33
CA ALA A 57 -16.48 -11.50 8.33
C ALA A 57 -14.96 -11.32 8.15
N PHE A 58 -14.55 -10.98 6.93
CA PHE A 58 -13.15 -10.76 6.58
C PHE A 58 -13.02 -9.70 5.48
N SER A 59 -12.13 -8.74 5.68
CA SER A 59 -11.79 -7.74 4.68
C SER A 59 -10.30 -7.41 4.69
N VAL A 60 -9.76 -7.03 3.54
CA VAL A 60 -8.39 -6.50 3.40
C VAL A 60 -8.50 -5.05 2.98
N THR A 61 -7.83 -4.15 3.69
CA THR A 61 -7.85 -2.70 3.45
C THR A 61 -6.44 -2.17 3.25
N ASP A 62 -6.28 -1.33 2.25
CA ASP A 62 -5.04 -0.66 1.92
C ASP A 62 -5.31 0.82 1.67
N LYS A 63 -4.61 1.71 2.38
CA LYS A 63 -4.68 3.14 2.14
C LYS A 63 -3.32 3.60 1.62
N ILE A 64 -3.28 3.98 0.35
CA ILE A 64 -2.08 4.56 -0.24
C ILE A 64 -1.88 6.00 0.24
N GLU A 65 -0.62 6.44 0.28
CA GLU A 65 -0.25 7.81 0.61
C GLU A 65 -0.85 8.83 -0.38
N ASP A 66 -1.12 10.05 0.08
CA ASP A 66 -1.81 11.07 -0.72
C ASP A 66 -1.00 11.54 -1.94
N VAL A 67 0.30 11.26 -1.99
CA VAL A 67 1.16 11.51 -3.16
C VAL A 67 1.05 10.43 -4.23
N LEU A 68 0.35 9.33 -3.95
CA LEU A 68 0.09 8.23 -4.86
C LEU A 68 -1.36 8.26 -5.36
N GLU A 69 -1.59 7.70 -6.54
CA GLU A 69 -2.93 7.47 -7.09
C GLU A 69 -3.08 6.05 -7.61
N PHE A 70 -4.31 5.54 -7.56
CA PHE A 70 -4.68 4.26 -8.15
C PHE A 70 -4.59 4.33 -9.68
N ALA A 71 -3.85 3.41 -10.29
CA ALA A 71 -3.59 3.39 -11.72
C ALA A 71 -4.61 2.55 -12.53
N GLY A 72 -5.76 2.22 -11.92
CA GLY A 72 -6.94 1.72 -12.63
C GLY A 72 -7.12 0.20 -12.63
N LYS A 73 -6.11 -0.58 -12.25
CA LYS A 73 -6.17 -2.04 -12.24
C LYS A 73 -6.16 -2.59 -10.81
N SER A 74 -7.13 -3.42 -10.49
CA SER A 74 -7.17 -4.22 -9.26
C SER A 74 -7.75 -5.61 -9.52
N SER A 75 -7.28 -6.60 -8.78
CA SER A 75 -7.80 -7.97 -8.81
C SER A 75 -7.60 -8.63 -7.46
N ALA A 76 -8.45 -9.60 -7.15
CA ALA A 76 -8.28 -10.42 -5.96
C ALA A 76 -8.53 -11.89 -6.25
N THR A 77 -7.90 -12.75 -5.46
CA THR A 77 -8.15 -14.20 -5.49
C THR A 77 -8.41 -14.73 -4.09
N LEU A 78 -9.25 -15.77 -4.02
CA LEU A 78 -9.49 -16.60 -2.84
C LEU A 78 -9.24 -18.05 -3.23
N ASN A 79 -8.34 -18.72 -2.52
CA ASN A 79 -7.92 -20.09 -2.84
C ASN A 79 -7.49 -20.24 -4.32
N GLY A 80 -6.78 -19.24 -4.84
CA GLY A 80 -6.33 -19.18 -6.24
C GLY A 80 -7.44 -18.94 -7.28
N GLN A 81 -8.70 -18.81 -6.86
CA GLN A 81 -9.82 -18.47 -7.74
C GLN A 81 -10.07 -16.97 -7.76
N ALA A 82 -10.27 -16.39 -8.94
CA ALA A 82 -10.57 -14.97 -9.07
C ALA A 82 -11.89 -14.60 -8.40
N LEU A 83 -11.88 -13.51 -7.64
CA LEU A 83 -13.07 -12.91 -7.04
C LEU A 83 -13.74 -11.91 -8.00
N ASP A 84 -15.01 -11.62 -7.76
CA ASP A 84 -15.73 -10.60 -8.52
C ASP A 84 -15.13 -9.21 -8.25
N ALA A 85 -14.96 -8.40 -9.30
CA ALA A 85 -14.43 -7.05 -9.19
C ALA A 85 -15.28 -6.14 -8.29
N SER A 86 -16.59 -6.41 -8.16
CA SER A 86 -17.50 -5.66 -7.28
C SER A 86 -17.18 -5.85 -5.78
N GLN A 87 -16.42 -6.87 -5.42
CA GLN A 87 -15.95 -7.09 -4.04
C GLN A 87 -14.77 -6.18 -3.68
N ILE A 88 -14.17 -5.51 -4.67
CA ILE A 88 -13.10 -4.53 -4.47
C ILE A 88 -13.71 -3.14 -4.61
N LYS A 89 -13.63 -2.37 -3.53
CA LYS A 89 -14.08 -0.98 -3.50
C LYS A 89 -12.87 -0.06 -3.46
N VAL A 90 -12.86 0.95 -4.34
CA VAL A 90 -11.85 2.00 -4.35
C VAL A 90 -12.54 3.33 -4.03
N GLU A 91 -12.19 3.92 -2.89
CA GLU A 91 -12.72 5.19 -2.41
C GLU A 91 -11.56 6.14 -2.10
N GLY A 92 -11.34 7.11 -3.00
CA GLY A 92 -10.20 8.02 -2.89
C GLY A 92 -8.87 7.27 -2.96
N GLN A 93 -8.15 7.20 -1.83
CA GLN A 93 -6.86 6.49 -1.70
C GLN A 93 -7.01 5.13 -1.00
N THR A 94 -8.22 4.72 -0.64
CA THR A 94 -8.46 3.48 0.09
C THR A 94 -9.02 2.42 -0.84
N ILE A 95 -8.38 1.25 -0.82
CA ILE A 95 -8.77 0.04 -1.53
C ILE A 95 -9.21 -0.96 -0.47
N THR A 96 -10.43 -1.49 -0.60
CA THR A 96 -10.97 -2.49 0.31
C THR A 96 -11.49 -3.68 -0.47
N LEU A 97 -10.98 -4.88 -0.17
CA LEU A 97 -11.56 -6.15 -0.56
C LEU A 97 -12.44 -6.65 0.59
N THR A 98 -13.68 -7.03 0.30
CA THR A 98 -14.59 -7.64 1.29
C THR A 98 -15.03 -9.01 0.82
N LEU A 99 -14.77 -10.05 1.62
CA LEU A 99 -15.30 -11.39 1.38
C LEU A 99 -16.76 -11.48 1.83
N THR A 100 -17.57 -12.22 1.09
CA THR A 100 -18.94 -12.55 1.52
C THR A 100 -18.91 -13.51 2.71
N GLU A 101 -19.95 -13.52 3.52
CA GLU A 101 -20.04 -14.40 4.70
C GLU A 101 -19.86 -15.88 4.32
N ASP A 102 -20.45 -16.33 3.20
CA ASP A 102 -20.30 -17.70 2.71
C ASP A 102 -18.86 -18.03 2.30
N GLN A 103 -18.17 -17.08 1.64
CA GLN A 103 -16.76 -17.23 1.31
C GLN A 103 -15.90 -17.36 2.58
N VAL A 104 -16.13 -16.53 3.60
CA VAL A 104 -15.37 -16.59 4.85
C VAL A 104 -15.55 -17.95 5.53
N LYS A 105 -16.81 -18.41 5.70
CA LYS A 105 -17.13 -19.68 6.34
C LYS A 105 -16.55 -20.90 5.61
N ALA A 106 -16.57 -20.87 4.27
CA ALA A 106 -16.11 -22.00 3.47
C ALA A 106 -14.59 -22.06 3.28
N ASN A 107 -13.86 -20.96 3.53
CA ASN A 107 -12.46 -20.81 3.14
C ASN A 107 -11.51 -20.52 4.30
N GLY A 108 -11.86 -20.88 5.54
CA GLY A 108 -10.95 -20.78 6.69
C GLY A 108 -9.57 -21.40 6.39
N GLY A 109 -8.51 -20.63 6.60
CA GLY A 109 -7.13 -21.01 6.32
C GLY A 109 -6.70 -20.92 4.84
N GLN A 110 -7.60 -20.60 3.90
CA GLN A 110 -7.26 -20.49 2.49
C GLN A 110 -6.65 -19.11 2.17
N ALA A 111 -5.77 -19.09 1.16
CA ALA A 111 -5.06 -17.88 0.75
C ALA A 111 -5.99 -16.82 0.14
N VAL A 112 -5.73 -15.57 0.50
CA VAL A 112 -6.33 -14.37 -0.08
C VAL A 112 -5.21 -13.51 -0.65
N GLU A 113 -5.32 -13.14 -1.92
CA GLU A 113 -4.39 -12.21 -2.56
C GLU A 113 -5.16 -11.03 -3.14
N LEU A 114 -4.77 -9.81 -2.78
CA LEU A 114 -5.26 -8.57 -3.36
C LEU A 114 -4.10 -7.88 -4.10
N THR A 115 -4.32 -7.54 -5.35
CA THR A 115 -3.35 -6.85 -6.20
C THR A 115 -3.96 -5.56 -6.73
N PHE A 116 -3.22 -4.46 -6.69
CA PHE A 116 -3.64 -3.21 -7.29
C PHE A 116 -2.47 -2.36 -7.78
N ASP A 117 -2.68 -1.67 -8.90
CA ASP A 117 -1.67 -0.79 -9.51
C ASP A 117 -1.78 0.63 -8.95
N ALA A 118 -0.64 1.24 -8.69
CA ALA A 118 -0.51 2.62 -8.24
C ALA A 118 0.64 3.34 -8.97
N LYS A 119 0.64 4.67 -8.89
CA LYS A 119 1.74 5.52 -9.37
C LYS A 119 1.83 6.80 -8.55
N ILE A 120 2.96 7.50 -8.65
CA ILE A 120 3.10 8.82 -8.03
C ILE A 120 2.28 9.83 -8.85
N LYS A 121 1.46 10.64 -8.15
CA LYS A 121 0.67 11.71 -8.78
C LYS A 121 1.59 12.71 -9.48
N ALA A 122 1.19 13.16 -10.67
CA ALA A 122 1.91 14.21 -11.38
C ALA A 122 1.99 15.48 -10.53
N GLY A 123 3.18 16.05 -10.40
CA GLY A 123 3.41 17.27 -9.59
C GLY A 123 3.30 17.10 -8.08
N ALA A 124 3.16 15.87 -7.54
CA ALA A 124 3.11 15.66 -6.10
C ALA A 124 4.36 16.20 -5.39
N ASN A 125 4.19 16.88 -4.25
CA ASN A 125 5.33 17.28 -3.42
C ASN A 125 5.76 16.10 -2.53
N LEU A 126 7.01 15.64 -2.70
CA LEU A 126 7.55 14.49 -1.97
C LEU A 126 8.45 14.89 -0.78
N SER A 127 8.54 16.18 -0.44
CA SER A 127 9.46 16.66 0.59
C SER A 127 9.22 16.02 1.97
N ALA A 128 7.99 15.61 2.28
CA ALA A 128 7.65 14.92 3.52
C ALA A 128 8.17 13.47 3.58
N TYR A 129 8.60 12.91 2.45
CA TYR A 129 9.06 11.52 2.31
C TYR A 129 10.57 11.41 2.15
N VAL A 130 11.30 12.53 2.24
CA VAL A 130 12.76 12.54 2.24
C VAL A 130 13.27 12.05 3.60
N LYS A 131 14.02 10.95 3.60
CA LYS A 131 14.64 10.37 4.79
C LYS A 131 15.94 11.12 5.15
N GLU A 132 16.49 10.82 6.32
CA GLU A 132 17.72 11.44 6.82
C GLU A 132 18.94 11.25 5.89
N ASP A 133 18.94 10.18 5.11
CA ASP A 133 19.98 9.89 4.11
C ASP A 133 19.79 10.63 2.77
N GLY A 134 18.78 11.52 2.69
CA GLY A 134 18.44 12.30 1.50
C GLY A 134 17.63 11.54 0.46
N ARG A 135 17.35 10.24 0.64
CA ARG A 135 16.52 9.48 -0.30
C ARG A 135 15.04 9.69 -0.02
N THR A 136 14.26 9.80 -1.09
CA THR A 136 12.80 9.86 -0.98
C THR A 136 12.24 8.45 -0.90
N GLN A 137 11.45 8.13 0.12
CA GLN A 137 10.79 6.83 0.28
C GLN A 137 9.32 7.03 0.65
N ILE A 138 8.43 6.63 -0.25
CA ILE A 138 6.98 6.71 -0.05
C ILE A 138 6.52 5.35 0.50
N PRO A 139 6.16 5.25 1.79
CA PRO A 139 5.79 3.99 2.41
C PRO A 139 4.39 3.53 1.98
N ASN A 140 4.09 2.24 2.17
CA ASN A 140 2.72 1.75 2.08
C ASN A 140 2.51 0.51 2.97
N LYS A 141 1.33 0.39 3.61
CA LYS A 141 0.91 -0.75 4.45
C LYS A 141 -0.52 -1.17 4.14
N ALA A 142 -0.81 -2.44 4.34
CA ALA A 142 -2.15 -2.98 4.29
C ALA A 142 -2.54 -3.52 5.66
N SER A 143 -3.82 -3.76 5.85
CA SER A 143 -4.38 -4.41 7.03
C SER A 143 -5.46 -5.40 6.60
N TYR A 144 -5.75 -6.38 7.45
CA TYR A 144 -7.02 -7.08 7.36
C TYR A 144 -7.81 -6.90 8.64
N ASP A 145 -9.13 -6.96 8.49
CA ASP A 145 -10.07 -7.02 9.60
C ASP A 145 -10.81 -8.35 9.55
N ALA A 146 -10.89 -9.02 10.69
CA ALA A 146 -11.64 -10.25 10.88
C ALA A 146 -12.58 -10.09 12.08
N SER A 147 -13.81 -10.59 11.93
CA SER A 147 -14.74 -10.68 13.05
C SER A 147 -14.88 -12.13 13.50
N PHE A 148 -14.68 -12.38 14.79
CA PHE A 148 -14.89 -13.69 15.40
C PHE A 148 -16.07 -13.61 16.38
N PRO A 149 -16.81 -14.71 16.62
CA PRO A 149 -17.91 -14.73 17.59
C PRO A 149 -17.53 -14.26 19.00
N HIS A 150 -16.27 -14.48 19.39
CA HIS A 150 -15.74 -14.12 20.72
C HIS A 150 -14.85 -12.85 20.71
N LYS A 151 -14.53 -12.31 19.54
CA LYS A 151 -13.62 -11.17 19.35
C LYS A 151 -14.02 -10.41 18.07
N PRO A 152 -15.04 -9.54 18.12
CA PRO A 152 -15.39 -8.71 16.98
C PRO A 152 -14.29 -7.66 16.73
N GLY A 153 -14.02 -7.33 15.46
CA GLY A 153 -13.12 -6.25 15.08
C GLY A 153 -11.64 -6.50 15.33
N PHE A 154 -11.17 -7.73 15.14
CA PHE A 154 -9.73 -8.01 15.14
C PHE A 154 -9.10 -7.42 13.88
N THR A 155 -7.97 -6.74 14.05
CA THR A 155 -7.24 -6.13 12.94
C THR A 155 -5.75 -6.47 13.03
N LYS A 156 -5.10 -6.59 11.87
CA LYS A 156 -3.65 -6.87 11.80
C LYS A 156 -3.04 -6.18 10.58
N ASP A 157 -1.90 -5.52 10.82
CA ASP A 157 -1.14 -4.80 9.81
C ASP A 157 -0.09 -5.67 9.12
N SER A 158 0.20 -5.32 7.86
CA SER A 158 1.32 -5.87 7.09
C SER A 158 2.65 -5.21 7.45
N ASN A 159 3.73 -5.75 6.89
CA ASN A 159 4.98 -5.00 6.74
C ASN A 159 4.78 -3.73 5.89
N GLU A 160 5.69 -2.77 6.06
CA GLU A 160 5.78 -1.59 5.20
C GLU A 160 6.56 -1.92 3.93
N VAL A 161 6.09 -1.42 2.78
CA VAL A 161 6.80 -1.54 1.50
C VAL A 161 6.97 -0.18 0.83
N PRO A 162 8.18 0.40 0.84
CA PRO A 162 8.40 1.72 0.26
C PRO A 162 8.66 1.66 -1.25
N VAL A 163 8.26 2.74 -1.93
CA VAL A 163 8.71 3.05 -3.31
C VAL A 163 9.60 4.28 -3.31
N THR A 164 10.68 4.23 -4.09
CA THR A 164 11.68 5.29 -4.23
C THR A 164 11.59 5.86 -5.65
N PRO A 165 11.23 7.14 -5.85
CA PRO A 165 11.28 7.76 -7.17
C PRO A 165 12.72 7.90 -7.67
N PRO A 166 12.95 8.12 -8.97
CA PRO A 166 14.26 8.50 -9.46
C PRO A 166 14.68 9.84 -8.85
N THR A 167 15.98 10.01 -8.59
CA THR A 167 16.56 11.29 -8.20
C THR A 167 16.28 12.30 -9.30
N PRO A 168 15.74 13.49 -9.01
CA PRO A 168 15.58 14.53 -10.01
C PRO A 168 16.94 14.84 -10.64
N GLU A 169 16.99 14.96 -11.97
CA GLU A 169 18.15 15.56 -12.62
C GLU A 169 18.24 17.03 -12.17
N GLU A 170 19.41 17.45 -11.69
CA GLU A 170 19.60 18.85 -11.37
C GLU A 170 19.54 19.67 -12.66
N PRO A 171 18.71 20.71 -12.74
CA PRO A 171 18.66 21.54 -13.93
C PRO A 171 20.02 22.22 -14.14
N GLU A 172 20.64 22.00 -15.30
CA GLU A 172 21.88 22.69 -15.65
C GLU A 172 21.59 24.18 -15.87
N ILE A 173 22.28 25.05 -15.12
CA ILE A 173 22.27 26.50 -15.32
C ILE A 173 23.59 26.90 -16.00
N LYS A 174 23.51 27.45 -17.21
CA LYS A 174 24.66 27.97 -17.96
C LYS A 174 24.51 29.48 -18.18
N LYS A 175 25.59 30.22 -17.95
CA LYS A 175 25.65 31.67 -18.17
C LYS A 175 26.74 31.99 -19.19
N ASP A 176 26.42 32.84 -20.15
CA ASP A 176 27.37 33.35 -21.14
C ASP A 176 27.27 34.89 -21.24
N VAL A 177 28.30 35.53 -21.75
CA VAL A 177 28.33 36.94 -22.12
C VAL A 177 28.55 37.05 -23.62
N ASN A 178 27.61 37.68 -24.32
CA ASN A 178 27.59 37.79 -25.79
C ASN A 178 27.77 36.43 -26.51
N GLY A 179 27.28 35.33 -25.93
CA GLY A 179 27.41 33.98 -26.50
C GLY A 179 28.72 33.26 -26.16
N LYS A 180 29.58 33.81 -25.30
CA LYS A 180 30.87 33.22 -24.87
C LYS A 180 30.96 33.07 -23.35
N GLU A 181 31.78 32.15 -22.84
CA GLU A 181 32.01 31.99 -21.39
C GLU A 181 32.63 33.24 -20.75
N SER A 182 33.45 33.96 -21.50
CA SER A 182 34.01 35.27 -21.11
C SER A 182 34.17 36.15 -22.34
N GLU A 183 34.07 37.47 -22.12
CA GLU A 183 34.27 38.49 -23.14
C GLU A 183 35.14 39.60 -22.56
N THR A 184 36.20 39.96 -23.28
CA THR A 184 36.99 41.16 -22.98
C THR A 184 36.39 42.34 -23.73
N LEU A 185 36.07 43.42 -23.01
CA LEU A 185 35.53 44.63 -23.63
C LEU A 185 36.66 45.54 -24.12
N ASP A 186 36.52 46.06 -25.34
CA ASP A 186 37.46 46.98 -25.96
C ASP A 186 37.33 48.41 -25.42
N LYS A 187 36.15 48.76 -24.87
CA LYS A 187 35.84 50.09 -24.32
C LYS A 187 35.07 50.00 -23.01
N ARG A 188 35.21 51.03 -22.16
CA ARG A 188 34.50 51.10 -20.87
C ARG A 188 32.98 51.23 -21.02
N ASP A 189 32.50 51.81 -22.11
CA ASP A 189 31.08 52.03 -22.41
C ASP A 189 30.49 50.97 -23.36
N GLN A 190 31.25 49.90 -23.66
CA GLN A 190 30.78 48.83 -24.53
C GLN A 190 29.63 48.06 -23.86
N VAL A 191 28.48 48.04 -24.53
CA VAL A 191 27.32 47.27 -24.12
C VAL A 191 27.59 45.78 -24.35
N PHE A 192 27.21 44.97 -23.37
CA PHE A 192 27.24 43.51 -23.45
C PHE A 192 25.93 42.94 -22.92
N THR A 193 25.65 41.69 -23.29
CA THR A 193 24.46 40.96 -22.87
C THR A 193 24.88 39.71 -22.12
N TYR A 194 24.33 39.51 -20.92
CA TYR A 194 24.39 38.21 -20.26
C TYR A 194 23.22 37.35 -20.70
N ASN A 195 23.52 36.14 -21.16
CA ASN A 195 22.50 35.13 -21.39
C ASN A 195 22.54 34.11 -20.26
N VAL A 196 21.39 33.79 -19.69
CA VAL A 196 21.22 32.72 -18.71
C VAL A 196 20.32 31.68 -19.37
N LYS A 197 20.80 30.45 -19.46
CA LYS A 197 20.09 29.32 -20.04
C LYS A 197 19.92 28.26 -18.97
N THR A 198 18.71 27.73 -18.88
CA THR A 198 18.34 26.65 -17.96
C THR A 198 17.71 25.54 -18.78
N SER A 199 18.08 24.29 -18.55
CA SER A 199 17.35 23.12 -19.07
C SER A 199 16.52 22.49 -17.95
N VAL A 200 15.33 22.00 -18.30
CA VAL A 200 14.41 21.27 -17.41
C VAL A 200 14.24 19.86 -17.94
#